data_AF-A0A926AI55-F1
#
_entry.id   AF-A0A926AI55-F1
#
_cell.length_a   1.000
_cell.length_b   1.000
_cell.length_c   1.000
_cell.angle_alpha   90.00
_cell.angle_beta   90.00
_cell.angle_gamma   90.00
#
_symmetry.space_group_name_H-M   'P 1'
#
loop_
_entity.id
_entity.type
_entity.pdbx_description
1 polymer ?
#
loop_
_entity_poly.entity_id
_entity_poly.type
_entity_poly.pdbx_seq_one_letter_code
_entity_poly.pdbx_strand_id
1 'polypeptide(L)'
;MWGSRTSDGIAGLLPCARFDDRIGEAVWRNLEYLRSCTQEGLLYGGPHLEAHGRAPCLHHTFCHAKALAAALDSGYFPEQRRALPGDQPRGIVLREPLGTTLVSLGKWRASFTVSDVFYGARGSHASGGAMTLLWHADTGPLCVSSMSHYGQIEGRNMALARSEREITVLTPRLEQGAFSSALDWTATLETGEDRVVARGRLTDLEGKASHEFRLETRFGEDFVHFNVKSEGAVFVLPIVSRGDEAVAWSDHRVEISKTLARVVCESPGVIRGEAARVFHFVPGVQGVRLEVDVPAGGMDVFLRVWERR
;
A
#
# COMPACT_ATOMS: atom_id res chain seq x y z
N MET A 1 4.79 5.29 1.30
CA MET A 1 4.96 5.51 -0.15
C MET A 1 3.56 5.67 -0.73
N TRP A 2 3.08 6.91 -0.82
CA TRP A 2 2.07 7.26 -1.82
C TRP A 2 2.85 7.49 -3.12
N GLY A 3 2.28 7.09 -4.27
CA GLY A 3 2.99 7.14 -5.56
C GLY A 3 3.64 8.50 -5.83
N SER A 4 4.66 8.51 -6.68
CA SER A 4 5.43 9.72 -7.06
C SER A 4 4.56 10.96 -7.32
N ARG A 5 3.33 10.77 -7.82
CA ARG A 5 2.36 11.83 -8.16
C ARG A 5 2.09 12.87 -7.06
N THR A 6 2.16 12.50 -5.79
CA THR A 6 1.76 13.36 -4.65
C THR A 6 2.93 13.71 -3.74
N SER A 7 4.18 13.61 -4.23
CA SER A 7 5.38 13.91 -3.45
C SER A 7 6.21 15.04 -4.06
N ASP A 8 5.59 15.96 -4.78
CA ASP A 8 6.26 17.10 -5.43
C ASP A 8 6.89 18.06 -4.42
N GLY A 9 6.19 18.33 -3.31
CA GLY A 9 6.64 19.33 -2.32
C GLY A 9 7.86 18.94 -1.48
N ILE A 10 8.18 17.64 -1.35
CA ILE A 10 9.20 17.18 -0.39
C ILE A 10 10.60 17.66 -0.75
N ALA A 11 10.97 17.71 -2.03
CA ALA A 11 12.28 18.21 -2.46
C ALA A 11 12.52 19.67 -2.02
N GLY A 12 11.46 20.48 -1.97
CA GLY A 12 11.52 21.87 -1.51
C GLY A 12 11.85 22.02 -0.03
N LEU A 13 11.85 20.93 0.75
CA LEU A 13 12.25 20.94 2.17
C LEU A 13 13.76 20.81 2.37
N LEU A 14 14.55 20.58 1.30
CA LEU A 14 16.00 20.44 1.40
C LEU A 14 16.70 21.60 2.16
N PRO A 15 16.33 22.89 1.96
CA PRO A 15 16.93 23.99 2.72
C PRO A 15 16.70 23.90 4.25
N CYS A 16 15.68 23.16 4.69
CA CYS A 16 15.39 22.96 6.10
C CYS A 16 16.35 21.95 6.77
N ALA A 17 17.13 21.19 5.99
CA ALA A 17 18.09 20.22 6.51
C ALA A 17 19.22 20.86 7.34
N ARG A 18 19.45 22.17 7.20
CA ARG A 18 20.35 22.94 8.09
C ARG A 18 19.88 23.01 9.54
N PHE A 19 18.58 22.78 9.79
CA PHE A 19 17.98 22.78 11.13
C PHE A 19 17.85 21.36 11.70
N ASP A 20 17.66 20.37 10.83
CA ASP A 20 17.57 18.95 11.19
C ASP A 20 18.00 18.10 9.99
N ASP A 21 19.16 17.45 10.09
CA ASP A 21 19.76 16.67 9.00
C ASP A 21 18.92 15.47 8.57
N ARG A 22 18.00 15.00 9.43
CA ARG A 22 17.03 13.95 9.11
C ARG A 22 16.04 14.40 8.04
N ILE A 23 15.76 15.69 7.92
CA ILE A 23 14.96 16.24 6.81
C ILE A 23 15.71 16.00 5.50
N GLY A 24 17.01 16.29 5.46
CA GLY A 24 17.85 16.05 4.29
C GLY A 24 17.84 14.58 3.86
N GLU A 25 17.96 13.66 4.82
CA GLU A 25 17.84 12.21 4.55
C GLU A 25 16.46 11.81 4.00
N ALA A 26 15.37 12.35 4.55
CA ALA A 26 14.02 12.06 4.07
C ALA A 26 13.80 12.55 2.63
N VAL A 27 14.30 13.76 2.32
CA VAL A 27 14.32 14.29 0.95
C VAL A 27 15.15 13.39 0.05
N TRP A 28 16.34 13.00 0.47
CA TRP A 28 17.23 12.16 -0.33
C TRP A 28 16.61 10.81 -0.69
N ARG A 29 16.00 10.11 0.28
CA ARG A 29 15.28 8.85 0.02
C ARG A 29 14.10 9.02 -0.93
N ASN A 30 13.41 10.15 -0.85
CA ASN A 30 12.36 10.45 -1.83
C ASN A 30 12.95 10.70 -3.23
N LEU A 31 14.07 11.43 -3.35
CA LEU A 31 14.74 11.61 -4.64
C LEU A 31 15.20 10.28 -5.25
N GLU A 32 15.69 9.33 -4.43
CA GLU A 32 16.02 7.98 -4.89
C GLU A 32 14.79 7.24 -5.43
N TYR A 33 13.65 7.40 -4.76
CA TYR A 33 12.38 6.86 -5.22
C TYR A 33 11.86 7.55 -6.50
N LEU A 34 11.94 8.88 -6.61
CA LEU A 34 11.57 9.60 -7.82
C LEU A 34 12.47 9.20 -9.00
N ARG A 35 13.77 9.02 -8.75
CA ARG A 35 14.73 8.52 -9.73
C ARG A 35 14.35 7.13 -10.23
N SER A 36 13.94 6.21 -9.36
CA SER A 36 13.49 4.87 -9.78
C SER A 36 12.17 4.90 -10.56
N CYS A 37 11.39 5.98 -10.43
CA CYS A 37 10.19 6.24 -11.21
C CYS A 37 10.44 7.12 -12.45
N THR A 38 11.69 7.44 -12.80
CA THR A 38 12.02 8.33 -13.93
C THR A 38 12.67 7.54 -15.07
N GLN A 39 12.13 7.65 -16.28
CA GLN A 39 12.72 7.08 -17.49
C GLN A 39 12.78 8.14 -18.58
N GLU A 40 13.93 8.23 -19.28
CA GLU A 40 14.14 9.21 -20.37
C GLU A 40 13.84 10.67 -19.97
N GLY A 41 14.10 11.02 -18.70
CA GLY A 41 13.85 12.35 -18.16
C GLY A 41 12.39 12.65 -17.79
N LEU A 42 11.48 11.68 -17.93
CA LEU A 42 10.07 11.81 -17.59
C LEU A 42 9.73 11.02 -16.31
N LEU A 43 9.05 11.68 -15.39
CA LEU A 43 8.60 11.08 -14.13
C LEU A 43 7.28 10.32 -14.33
N TYR A 44 7.29 9.02 -14.03
CA TYR A 44 6.12 8.15 -14.04
C TYR A 44 5.39 8.25 -12.71
N GLY A 45 4.06 8.08 -12.74
CA GLY A 45 3.18 8.19 -11.57
C GLY A 45 3.29 7.05 -10.54
N GLY A 46 4.17 6.08 -10.78
CA GLY A 46 4.48 5.00 -9.87
C GLY A 46 5.51 4.03 -10.47
N PRO A 47 6.07 3.14 -9.65
CA PRO A 47 7.26 2.35 -10.00
C PRO A 47 7.01 1.29 -11.06
N HIS A 48 5.76 0.84 -11.25
CA HIS A 48 5.43 -0.23 -12.21
C HIS A 48 4.68 0.29 -13.44
N LEU A 49 4.49 1.61 -13.57
CA LEU A 49 3.68 2.19 -14.64
C LEU A 49 4.33 1.97 -16.03
N GLU A 50 5.65 2.17 -16.14
CA GLU A 50 6.40 1.96 -17.38
C GLU A 50 6.37 0.48 -17.82
N ALA A 51 6.71 -0.43 -16.91
CA ALA A 51 6.64 -1.88 -17.12
C ALA A 51 5.22 -2.36 -17.49
N HIS A 52 4.19 -1.58 -17.18
CA HIS A 52 2.80 -1.84 -17.57
C HIS A 52 2.43 -1.26 -18.94
N GLY A 53 3.38 -0.75 -19.73
CA GLY A 53 3.16 -0.21 -21.06
C GLY A 53 2.32 1.07 -21.08
N ARG A 54 2.43 1.88 -20.01
CA ARG A 54 1.71 3.15 -19.85
C ARG A 54 2.68 4.31 -19.96
N ALA A 55 2.34 5.29 -20.78
CA ALA A 55 3.11 6.53 -20.86
C ALA A 55 2.98 7.35 -19.55
N PRO A 56 4.00 8.13 -19.18
CA PRO A 56 3.94 9.02 -18.04
C PRO A 56 3.05 10.23 -18.35
N CYS A 57 2.43 10.81 -17.32
CA CYS A 57 1.77 12.12 -17.46
C CYS A 57 2.83 13.23 -17.30
N LEU A 58 2.98 14.07 -18.32
CA LEU A 58 3.94 15.19 -18.32
C LEU A 58 3.74 16.14 -17.13
N HIS A 59 2.50 16.31 -16.66
CA HIS A 59 2.16 17.16 -15.52
C HIS A 59 3.02 16.86 -14.28
N HIS A 60 3.24 15.57 -13.94
CA HIS A 60 4.03 15.21 -12.76
C HIS A 60 5.50 15.63 -12.90
N THR A 61 6.06 15.56 -14.10
CA THR A 61 7.44 16.02 -14.33
C THR A 61 7.54 17.52 -14.07
N PHE A 62 6.61 18.32 -14.59
CA PHE A 62 6.61 19.78 -14.40
C PHE A 62 6.31 20.20 -12.95
N CYS A 63 5.37 19.53 -12.26
CA CYS A 63 5.05 19.87 -10.88
C CYS A 63 6.25 19.65 -9.93
N HIS A 64 7.00 18.56 -10.13
CA HIS A 64 8.19 18.29 -9.32
C HIS A 64 9.38 19.20 -9.68
N ALA A 65 9.48 19.67 -10.93
CA ALA A 65 10.60 20.50 -11.39
C ALA A 65 10.78 21.78 -10.55
N LYS A 66 9.68 22.41 -10.10
CA LYS A 66 9.75 23.62 -9.25
C LYS A 66 10.45 23.34 -7.93
N ALA A 67 10.07 22.27 -7.22
CA ALA A 67 10.63 21.93 -5.92
C ALA A 67 12.10 21.48 -6.06
N LEU A 68 12.43 20.77 -7.13
CA LEU A 68 13.80 20.39 -7.45
C LEU A 68 14.68 21.59 -7.78
N ALA A 69 14.17 22.57 -8.55
CA ALA A 69 14.88 23.81 -8.83
C ALA A 69 15.18 24.59 -7.55
N ALA A 70 14.19 24.70 -6.64
CA ALA A 70 14.39 25.34 -5.33
C ALA A 70 15.42 24.57 -4.46
N ALA A 71 15.42 23.24 -4.52
CA ALA A 71 16.40 22.42 -3.84
C ALA A 71 17.83 22.67 -4.37
N LEU A 72 18.01 22.76 -5.68
CA LEU A 72 19.28 23.07 -6.32
C LEU A 72 19.77 24.50 -5.99
N ASP A 73 18.87 25.49 -6.07
CA ASP A 73 19.17 26.89 -5.76
C ASP A 73 19.62 27.09 -4.31
N SER A 74 19.16 26.23 -3.39
CA SER A 74 19.58 26.26 -1.99
C SER A 74 21.07 25.99 -1.77
N GLY A 75 21.73 25.33 -2.73
CA GLY A 75 23.14 24.91 -2.63
C GLY A 75 23.43 23.88 -1.53
N TYR A 76 22.40 23.39 -0.81
CA TYR A 76 22.56 22.43 0.26
C TYR A 76 22.41 21.00 -0.27
N PHE A 77 23.45 20.18 -0.11
CA PHE A 77 23.43 18.77 -0.46
C PHE A 77 23.88 17.95 0.75
N PRO A 78 23.04 17.04 1.29
CA PRO A 78 23.42 16.22 2.43
C PRO A 78 24.56 15.29 2.04
N GLU A 79 25.70 15.40 2.75
CA GLU A 79 26.91 14.63 2.43
C GLU A 79 26.89 13.22 3.01
N GLN A 80 26.06 12.96 4.02
CA GLN A 80 26.04 11.71 4.74
C GLN A 80 24.63 11.19 4.93
N ARG A 81 24.46 9.88 4.80
CA ARG A 81 23.21 9.20 5.13
C ARG A 81 22.96 9.27 6.64
N ARG A 82 21.67 9.36 7.00
CA ARG A 82 21.20 9.34 8.38
C ARG A 82 20.14 8.26 8.58
N ALA A 83 20.03 7.80 9.83
CA ALA A 83 18.89 6.98 10.22
C ALA A 83 17.67 7.87 10.41
N LEU A 84 16.56 7.50 9.77
CA LEU A 84 15.27 8.13 9.99
C LEU A 84 14.56 7.51 11.19
N PRO A 85 13.64 8.24 11.83
CA PRO A 85 12.76 7.69 12.84
C PRO A 85 12.11 6.34 12.47
N GLY A 86 11.73 6.16 11.21
CA GLY A 86 11.09 4.94 10.70
C GLY A 86 12.03 3.73 10.52
N ASP A 87 13.34 3.92 10.59
CA ASP A 87 14.31 2.83 10.39
C ASP A 87 14.36 1.89 11.59
N GLN A 88 14.13 2.42 12.79
CA GLN A 88 14.14 1.65 14.02
C GLN A 88 12.73 1.13 14.36
N PRO A 89 12.61 -0.10 14.89
CA PRO A 89 11.38 -0.58 15.51
C PRO A 89 10.89 0.39 16.59
N ARG A 90 9.59 0.67 16.60
CA ARG A 90 8.94 1.62 17.55
C ARG A 90 7.65 1.09 18.16
N GLY A 91 7.34 -0.19 17.96
CA GLY A 91 6.07 -0.77 18.37
C GLY A 91 4.92 -0.32 17.48
N ILE A 92 3.72 -0.39 18.03
CA ILE A 92 2.47 0.05 17.38
C ILE A 92 2.06 1.39 17.99
N VAL A 93 1.88 2.40 17.13
CA VAL A 93 1.60 3.78 17.56
C VAL A 93 0.41 4.34 16.79
N LEU A 94 -0.64 4.72 17.51
CA LEU A 94 -1.77 5.46 16.96
C LEU A 94 -1.40 6.93 16.76
N ARG A 95 -1.71 7.47 15.59
CA ARG A 95 -1.71 8.91 15.29
C ARG A 95 -3.15 9.37 15.21
N GLU A 96 -3.73 9.67 16.38
CA GLU A 96 -5.15 10.04 16.52
C GLU A 96 -5.61 11.13 15.54
N PRO A 97 -4.87 12.25 15.34
CA PRO A 97 -5.32 13.29 14.41
C PRO A 97 -5.44 12.83 12.95
N LEU A 98 -4.76 11.73 12.60
CA LEU A 98 -4.73 11.18 11.24
C LEU A 98 -5.55 9.89 11.11
N GLY A 99 -6.18 9.41 12.21
CA GLY A 99 -6.85 8.11 12.23
C GLY A 99 -5.95 6.96 11.76
N THR A 100 -4.63 7.09 11.95
CA THR A 100 -3.65 6.17 11.35
C THR A 100 -2.82 5.48 12.42
N THR A 101 -2.85 4.15 12.43
CA THR A 101 -1.98 3.32 13.24
C THR A 101 -0.73 2.96 12.44
N LEU A 102 0.45 3.23 13.00
CA LEU A 102 1.73 2.84 12.43
C LEU A 102 2.30 1.64 13.20
N VAL A 103 2.70 0.61 12.48
CA VAL A 103 3.37 -0.58 13.02
C VAL A 103 4.83 -0.54 12.62
N SER A 104 5.71 -0.70 13.61
CA SER A 104 7.16 -0.83 13.41
C SER A 104 7.70 -1.91 14.35
N LEU A 105 7.66 -3.17 13.89
CA LEU A 105 8.01 -4.37 14.65
C LEU A 105 9.04 -5.17 13.87
N GLY A 106 10.25 -5.37 14.42
CA GLY A 106 11.33 -6.07 13.73
C GLY A 106 11.59 -5.52 12.31
N LYS A 107 11.55 -6.41 11.31
CA LYS A 107 11.68 -6.07 9.88
C LYS A 107 10.38 -5.55 9.23
N TRP A 108 9.25 -5.57 9.95
CA TRP A 108 7.94 -5.18 9.45
C TRP A 108 7.64 -3.71 9.66
N ARG A 109 7.09 -3.07 8.63
CA ARG A 109 6.46 -1.75 8.71
C ARG A 109 5.06 -1.85 8.13
N ALA A 110 4.05 -1.35 8.82
CA ALA A 110 2.69 -1.29 8.29
C ALA A 110 1.96 -0.02 8.70
N SER A 111 0.90 0.32 7.98
CA SER A 111 -0.05 1.35 8.39
C SER A 111 -1.47 0.86 8.24
N PHE A 112 -2.33 1.27 9.16
CA PHE A 112 -3.77 1.02 9.13
C PHE A 112 -4.48 2.36 9.24
N THR A 113 -5.52 2.56 8.44
CA THR A 113 -6.21 3.85 8.37
C THR A 113 -7.70 3.68 8.59
N VAL A 114 -8.23 4.45 9.53
CA VAL A 114 -9.65 4.80 9.62
C VAL A 114 -9.76 6.26 9.20
N SER A 115 -10.65 6.56 8.27
CA SER A 115 -10.91 7.93 7.86
C SER A 115 -12.35 8.11 7.42
N ASP A 116 -12.98 9.15 7.92
CA ASP A 116 -14.32 9.59 7.53
C ASP A 116 -14.29 10.77 6.56
N VAL A 117 -13.10 11.21 6.15
CA VAL A 117 -12.89 12.34 5.25
C VAL A 117 -12.40 11.84 3.90
N PHE A 118 -13.14 12.15 2.83
CA PHE A 118 -12.74 11.80 1.47
C PHE A 118 -12.36 13.03 0.63
N TYR A 119 -11.32 12.84 -0.18
CA TYR A 119 -10.89 13.81 -1.17
C TYR A 119 -11.72 13.65 -2.45
N GLY A 120 -12.50 14.68 -2.80
CA GLY A 120 -13.25 14.79 -4.06
C GLY A 120 -14.48 13.88 -4.16
N ALA A 121 -14.29 12.56 -4.07
CA ALA A 121 -15.34 11.56 -4.20
C ALA A 121 -15.15 10.42 -3.19
N ARG A 122 -16.25 9.72 -2.89
CA ARG A 122 -16.21 8.50 -2.06
C ARG A 122 -15.42 7.40 -2.78
N GLY A 123 -14.70 6.59 -2.00
CA GLY A 123 -13.80 5.57 -2.52
C GLY A 123 -12.47 6.12 -3.08
N SER A 124 -12.18 7.41 -2.93
CA SER A 124 -10.89 8.01 -3.37
C SER A 124 -9.67 7.51 -2.60
N HIS A 125 -9.88 6.90 -1.44
CA HIS A 125 -8.87 6.28 -0.60
C HIS A 125 -9.54 5.17 0.23
N ALA A 126 -8.72 4.32 0.85
CA ALA A 126 -9.22 3.27 1.73
C ALA A 126 -9.55 3.81 3.12
N SER A 127 -10.64 3.32 3.68
CA SER A 127 -11.01 3.47 5.09
C SER A 127 -11.22 2.08 5.72
N GLY A 128 -12.03 1.96 6.76
CA GLY A 128 -12.43 0.65 7.29
C GLY A 128 -11.43 -0.01 8.21
N GLY A 129 -10.43 0.74 8.70
CA GLY A 129 -9.28 0.14 9.37
C GLY A 129 -8.41 -0.69 8.44
N ALA A 130 -8.47 -0.43 7.12
CA ALA A 130 -7.71 -1.17 6.13
C ALA A 130 -6.20 -1.04 6.35
N MET A 131 -5.47 -2.12 6.07
CA MET A 131 -4.01 -2.11 6.01
C MET A 131 -3.55 -1.37 4.75
N THR A 132 -3.16 -0.10 4.91
CA THR A 132 -2.83 0.78 3.79
C THR A 132 -1.39 0.65 3.30
N LEU A 133 -0.51 0.08 4.12
CA LEU A 133 0.85 -0.31 3.76
C LEU A 133 1.21 -1.57 4.53
N LEU A 134 1.86 -2.52 3.86
CA LEU A 134 2.69 -3.54 4.48
C LEU A 134 4.02 -3.56 3.74
N TRP A 135 5.11 -3.48 4.49
CA TRP A 135 6.47 -3.44 3.97
C TRP A 135 7.38 -4.30 4.85
N HIS A 136 8.34 -4.97 4.23
CA HIS A 136 9.34 -5.77 4.92
C HIS A 136 10.74 -5.44 4.40
N ALA A 137 11.73 -5.46 5.29
CA ALA A 137 13.11 -5.05 4.98
C ALA A 137 13.71 -5.73 3.74
N ASP A 138 13.45 -7.01 3.56
CA ASP A 138 14.07 -7.81 2.50
C ASP A 138 13.27 -7.84 1.19
N THR A 139 12.02 -7.36 1.18
CA THR A 139 11.14 -7.43 0.00
C THR A 139 10.66 -6.07 -0.49
N GLY A 140 10.78 -5.04 0.35
CA GLY A 140 10.16 -3.77 0.12
C GLY A 140 8.64 -3.82 0.37
N PRO A 141 7.82 -3.07 -0.39
CA PRO A 141 6.37 -3.09 -0.22
C PRO A 141 5.78 -4.45 -0.63
N LEU A 142 4.88 -4.95 0.21
CA LEU A 142 4.11 -6.18 0.02
C LEU A 142 2.63 -5.87 -0.19
N CYS A 143 2.06 -4.94 0.56
CA CYS A 143 0.70 -4.43 0.33
C CYS A 143 0.75 -2.91 0.25
N VAL A 144 0.03 -2.33 -0.70
CA VAL A 144 -0.10 -0.87 -0.83
C VAL A 144 -1.55 -0.53 -1.15
N SER A 145 -2.12 0.42 -0.42
CA SER A 145 -3.48 0.87 -0.70
C SER A 145 -3.58 1.53 -2.06
N SER A 146 -4.72 1.34 -2.71
CA SER A 146 -5.14 2.11 -3.87
C SER A 146 -6.36 2.95 -3.55
N MET A 147 -6.90 3.64 -4.55
CA MET A 147 -8.30 4.08 -4.49
C MET A 147 -9.18 2.83 -4.34
N SER A 148 -10.20 2.89 -3.50
CA SER A 148 -11.19 1.82 -3.32
C SER A 148 -12.21 1.81 -4.46
N HIS A 149 -12.35 2.94 -5.16
CA HIS A 149 -13.08 3.04 -6.42
C HIS A 149 -12.34 4.02 -7.32
N TYR A 150 -11.94 3.57 -8.51
CA TYR A 150 -11.24 4.41 -9.45
C TYR A 150 -12.21 5.37 -10.17
N GLY A 151 -12.16 6.65 -9.79
CA GLY A 151 -12.79 7.74 -10.52
C GLY A 151 -11.76 8.80 -10.87
N GLN A 152 -11.87 9.40 -12.05
CA GLN A 152 -11.01 10.52 -12.46
C GLN A 152 -11.41 11.81 -11.74
N ILE A 153 -11.04 11.93 -10.46
CA ILE A 153 -11.27 13.12 -9.63
C ILE A 153 -10.53 14.33 -10.22
N GLU A 154 -9.33 14.09 -10.74
CA GLU A 154 -8.49 15.09 -11.39
C GLU A 154 -8.34 14.73 -12.88
N GLY A 155 -9.39 14.98 -13.67
CA GLY A 155 -9.50 14.48 -15.05
C GLY A 155 -8.34 14.86 -16.00
N ARG A 156 -7.56 15.91 -15.70
CA ARG A 156 -6.41 16.33 -16.50
C ARG A 156 -5.09 15.65 -16.12
N ASN A 157 -4.99 15.02 -14.95
CA ASN A 157 -3.75 14.38 -14.49
C ASN A 157 -3.91 12.86 -14.20
N MET A 158 -5.14 12.35 -14.17
CA MET A 158 -5.43 10.93 -13.96
C MET A 158 -5.55 10.17 -15.29
N ALA A 159 -4.98 8.96 -15.34
CA ALA A 159 -4.97 8.15 -16.55
C ALA A 159 -6.33 7.52 -16.86
N LEU A 160 -6.67 7.35 -18.13
CA LEU A 160 -7.84 6.59 -18.55
C LEU A 160 -7.55 5.09 -18.52
N ALA A 161 -8.33 4.31 -17.78
CA ALA A 161 -8.17 2.86 -17.77
C ALA A 161 -8.48 2.26 -19.15
N ARG A 162 -7.62 1.36 -19.64
CA ARG A 162 -7.84 0.54 -20.84
C ARG A 162 -8.67 -0.69 -20.51
N SER A 163 -8.66 -1.12 -19.24
CA SER A 163 -9.42 -2.27 -18.75
C SER A 163 -9.64 -2.19 -17.24
N GLU A 164 -10.57 -2.99 -16.72
CA GLU A 164 -10.82 -3.13 -15.27
C GLU A 164 -9.59 -3.67 -14.51
N ARG A 165 -8.72 -4.42 -15.19
CA ARG A 165 -7.47 -4.93 -14.60
C ARG A 165 -6.46 -3.82 -14.26
N GLU A 166 -6.58 -2.64 -14.88
CA GLU A 166 -5.69 -1.48 -14.62
C GLU A 166 -6.17 -0.60 -13.45
N ILE A 167 -7.33 -0.90 -12.90
CA ILE A 167 -7.97 -0.17 -11.80
C ILE A 167 -8.42 -1.12 -10.69
N THR A 168 -7.79 -2.30 -10.62
CA THR A 168 -8.12 -3.28 -9.60
C THR A 168 -7.66 -2.78 -8.24
N VAL A 169 -8.56 -2.75 -7.27
CA VAL A 169 -8.26 -2.29 -5.91
C VAL A 169 -7.19 -3.18 -5.27
N LEU A 170 -6.08 -2.57 -4.87
CA LEU A 170 -4.91 -3.24 -4.28
C LEU A 170 -4.94 -3.29 -2.76
N THR A 171 -5.90 -2.62 -2.13
CA THR A 171 -6.04 -2.61 -0.68
C THR A 171 -6.53 -3.96 -0.16
N PRO A 172 -5.83 -4.59 0.81
CA PRO A 172 -6.32 -5.76 1.53
C PRO A 172 -7.65 -5.46 2.22
N ARG A 173 -8.65 -6.32 2.01
CA ARG A 173 -10.03 -6.05 2.44
C ARG A 173 -10.90 -7.30 2.44
N LEU A 174 -12.06 -7.19 3.06
CA LEU A 174 -13.17 -8.12 2.86
C LEU A 174 -14.14 -7.55 1.82
N GLU A 175 -14.72 -8.42 1.00
CA GLU A 175 -15.73 -8.07 0.00
C GLU A 175 -16.92 -9.04 0.01
N GLN A 176 -18.10 -8.52 -0.30
CA GLN A 176 -19.29 -9.31 -0.60
C GLN A 176 -20.14 -8.56 -1.62
N GLY A 177 -20.11 -8.98 -2.89
CA GLY A 177 -20.76 -8.24 -3.97
C GLY A 177 -20.22 -6.81 -4.09
N ALA A 178 -21.08 -5.81 -3.96
CA ALA A 178 -20.70 -4.39 -3.99
C ALA A 178 -20.21 -3.84 -2.63
N PHE A 179 -20.30 -4.63 -1.55
CA PHE A 179 -19.92 -4.19 -0.21
C PHE A 179 -18.45 -4.52 0.07
N SER A 180 -17.73 -3.60 0.71
CA SER A 180 -16.33 -3.77 1.09
C SER A 180 -16.04 -3.23 2.48
N SER A 181 -15.11 -3.88 3.20
CA SER A 181 -14.58 -3.32 4.45
C SER A 181 -13.81 -2.03 4.21
N ALA A 182 -13.15 -1.86 3.05
CA ALA A 182 -12.33 -0.69 2.74
C ALA A 182 -13.13 0.59 2.47
N LEU A 183 -14.46 0.51 2.52
CA LEU A 183 -15.39 1.61 2.34
C LEU A 183 -16.07 2.03 3.65
N ASP A 184 -15.80 1.37 4.78
CA ASP A 184 -16.46 1.69 6.05
C ASP A 184 -15.80 2.87 6.78
N TRP A 185 -16.52 3.98 6.87
CA TRP A 185 -16.02 5.20 7.52
C TRP A 185 -16.27 5.23 9.03
N THR A 186 -17.01 4.24 9.53
CA THR A 186 -17.36 4.11 10.95
C THR A 186 -16.53 3.04 11.67
N ALA A 187 -15.63 2.38 10.93
CA ALA A 187 -14.78 1.35 11.48
C ALA A 187 -13.85 1.88 12.58
N THR A 188 -13.51 0.99 13.50
CA THR A 188 -12.62 1.27 14.62
C THR A 188 -11.37 0.41 14.55
N LEU A 189 -10.28 0.93 15.12
CA LEU A 189 -9.02 0.21 15.29
C LEU A 189 -8.72 0.02 16.77
N GLU A 190 -8.40 -1.22 17.14
CA GLU A 190 -7.87 -1.60 18.44
C GLU A 190 -6.44 -2.11 18.24
N THR A 191 -5.50 -1.68 19.10
CA THR A 191 -4.09 -2.06 19.00
C THR A 191 -3.65 -2.86 20.22
N GLY A 192 -2.89 -3.94 19.99
CA GLY A 192 -2.12 -4.64 21.01
C GLY A 192 -0.62 -4.42 20.84
N GLU A 193 0.19 -5.24 21.52
CA GLU A 193 1.66 -5.19 21.40
C GLU A 193 2.14 -5.61 20.00
N ASP A 194 1.52 -6.65 19.44
CA ASP A 194 1.91 -7.34 18.21
C ASP A 194 0.75 -7.42 17.19
N ARG A 195 -0.36 -6.72 17.44
CA ARG A 195 -1.58 -6.87 16.63
C ARG A 195 -2.34 -5.57 16.44
N VAL A 196 -3.08 -5.50 15.34
CA VAL A 196 -4.08 -4.48 15.04
C VAL A 196 -5.39 -5.17 14.68
N VAL A 197 -6.50 -4.75 15.27
CA VAL A 197 -7.84 -5.30 15.02
C VAL A 197 -8.73 -4.21 14.45
N ALA A 198 -9.19 -4.40 13.22
CA ALA A 198 -10.22 -3.58 12.59
C ALA A 198 -11.60 -4.20 12.82
N ARG A 199 -12.58 -3.38 13.19
CA ARG A 199 -13.98 -3.77 13.38
C ARG A 199 -14.89 -2.77 12.69
N GLY A 200 -15.90 -3.28 11.99
CA GLY A 200 -16.81 -2.43 11.24
C GLY A 200 -17.86 -3.24 10.51
N ARG A 201 -18.41 -2.67 9.44
CA ARG A 201 -19.39 -3.28 8.54
C ARG A 201 -18.92 -3.21 7.11
N LEU A 202 -19.22 -4.21 6.29
CA LEU A 202 -19.01 -4.11 4.86
C LEU A 202 -20.01 -3.09 4.31
N THR A 203 -19.53 -2.05 3.62
CA THR A 203 -20.36 -0.96 3.09
C THR A 203 -20.17 -0.81 1.58
N ASP A 204 -21.19 -0.32 0.89
CA ASP A 204 -21.05 0.13 -0.51
C ASP A 204 -20.55 1.59 -0.57
N LEU A 205 -20.41 2.14 -1.77
CA LEU A 205 -19.94 3.52 -1.97
C LEU A 205 -20.92 4.55 -1.41
N GLU A 206 -22.18 4.21 -1.30
CA GLU A 206 -23.24 5.05 -0.76
C GLU A 206 -23.27 5.03 0.77
N GLY A 207 -22.51 4.12 1.40
CA GLY A 207 -22.42 3.94 2.85
C GLY A 207 -23.51 3.03 3.41
N LYS A 208 -24.24 2.30 2.56
CA LYS A 208 -25.19 1.28 3.00
C LYS A 208 -24.39 0.11 3.56
N ALA A 209 -24.71 -0.29 4.77
CA ALA A 209 -24.05 -1.41 5.44
C ALA A 209 -24.73 -2.75 5.10
N SER A 210 -23.92 -3.82 5.08
CA SER A 210 -24.36 -5.21 5.07
C SER A 210 -23.93 -5.91 6.37
N HIS A 211 -22.97 -6.84 6.31
CA HIS A 211 -22.53 -7.66 7.44
C HIS A 211 -21.42 -6.99 8.25
N GLU A 212 -21.34 -7.35 9.53
CA GLU A 212 -20.21 -6.97 10.37
C GLU A 212 -18.94 -7.73 9.94
N PHE A 213 -17.80 -7.09 10.14
CA PHE A 213 -16.50 -7.72 9.96
C PHE A 213 -15.59 -7.48 11.17
N ARG A 214 -14.68 -8.43 11.36
CA ARG A 214 -13.51 -8.30 12.21
C ARG A 214 -12.29 -8.81 11.45
N LEU A 215 -11.28 -7.98 11.34
CA LEU A 215 -9.98 -8.34 10.77
C LEU A 215 -8.89 -8.08 11.81
N GLU A 216 -8.33 -9.15 12.36
CA GLU A 216 -7.13 -9.06 13.19
C GLU A 216 -5.90 -9.35 12.34
N THR A 217 -4.93 -8.45 12.38
CA THR A 217 -3.62 -8.60 11.76
C THR A 217 -2.58 -8.68 12.86
N ARG A 218 -1.90 -9.83 12.97
CA ARG A 218 -0.88 -10.10 13.96
C ARG A 218 0.49 -10.21 13.30
N PHE A 219 1.51 -9.63 13.91
CA PHE A 219 2.88 -9.58 13.42
C PHE A 219 3.75 -10.50 14.26
N GLY A 220 4.34 -11.51 13.62
CA GLY A 220 5.43 -12.30 14.17
C GLY A 220 6.78 -11.83 13.63
N GLU A 221 7.83 -12.60 13.95
CA GLU A 221 9.18 -12.34 13.44
C GLU A 221 9.23 -12.39 11.90
N ASP A 222 8.81 -13.51 11.32
CA ASP A 222 8.87 -13.77 9.88
C ASP A 222 7.49 -13.87 9.20
N PHE A 223 6.41 -13.53 9.92
CA PHE A 223 5.05 -13.67 9.39
C PHE A 223 4.11 -12.54 9.79
N VAL A 224 3.09 -12.37 8.97
CA VAL A 224 1.86 -11.64 9.27
C VAL A 224 0.70 -12.62 9.19
N HIS A 225 -0.11 -12.68 10.25
CA HIS A 225 -1.29 -13.54 10.34
C HIS A 225 -2.54 -12.69 10.32
N PHE A 226 -3.42 -12.98 9.37
CA PHE A 226 -4.75 -12.40 9.25
C PHE A 226 -5.78 -13.39 9.79
N ASN A 227 -6.45 -13.03 10.88
CA ASN A 227 -7.64 -13.72 11.36
C ASN A 227 -8.87 -12.90 10.94
N VAL A 228 -9.64 -13.47 10.03
CA VAL A 228 -10.71 -12.78 9.30
C VAL A 228 -12.06 -13.37 9.69
N LYS A 229 -13.03 -12.51 10.02
CA LYS A 229 -14.41 -12.93 10.32
C LYS A 229 -15.39 -11.97 9.64
N SER A 230 -16.20 -12.51 8.74
CA SER A 230 -17.41 -11.87 8.21
C SER A 230 -18.20 -12.91 7.43
N GLU A 231 -19.52 -12.94 7.60
CA GLU A 231 -20.36 -14.00 7.06
C GLU A 231 -20.44 -13.93 5.53
N GLY A 232 -19.99 -15.01 4.85
CA GLY A 232 -20.10 -15.14 3.41
C GLY A 232 -19.28 -14.10 2.62
N ALA A 233 -18.26 -13.54 3.24
CA ALA A 233 -17.34 -12.60 2.60
C ALA A 233 -16.16 -13.31 1.95
N VAL A 234 -15.46 -12.61 1.07
CA VAL A 234 -14.17 -13.01 0.51
C VAL A 234 -13.10 -12.09 1.08
N PHE A 235 -12.02 -12.67 1.63
CA PHE A 235 -10.83 -11.91 1.97
C PHE A 235 -9.94 -11.77 0.73
N VAL A 236 -9.69 -10.52 0.34
CA VAL A 236 -8.86 -10.18 -0.81
C VAL A 236 -7.53 -9.64 -0.29
N LEU A 237 -6.43 -10.28 -0.68
CA LEU A 237 -5.07 -9.92 -0.30
C LEU A 237 -4.20 -9.71 -1.55
N PRO A 238 -4.15 -8.49 -2.10
CA PRO A 238 -3.24 -8.18 -3.20
C PRO A 238 -1.80 -8.05 -2.70
N ILE A 239 -0.87 -8.80 -3.30
CA ILE A 239 0.56 -8.73 -2.99
C ILE A 239 1.29 -8.04 -4.12
N VAL A 240 1.96 -6.92 -3.81
CA VAL A 240 2.82 -6.18 -4.75
C VAL A 240 3.84 -7.13 -5.36
N SER A 241 3.87 -7.19 -6.68
CA SER A 241 4.80 -8.07 -7.37
C SER A 241 5.01 -7.64 -8.81
N ARG A 242 6.27 -7.55 -9.23
CA ARG A 242 6.65 -7.18 -10.60
C ARG A 242 6.33 -8.32 -11.58
N GLY A 243 6.17 -7.98 -12.85
CA GLY A 243 5.85 -8.96 -13.91
C GLY A 243 6.96 -9.98 -14.17
N ASP A 244 8.21 -9.68 -13.79
CA ASP A 244 9.37 -10.57 -13.89
C ASP A 244 9.59 -11.45 -12.65
N GLU A 245 8.79 -11.28 -11.59
CA GLU A 245 8.85 -12.15 -10.41
C GLU A 245 8.06 -13.44 -10.66
N ALA A 246 8.71 -14.59 -10.45
CA ALA A 246 8.04 -15.89 -10.63
C ALA A 246 6.98 -16.13 -9.54
N VAL A 247 5.83 -16.69 -9.95
CA VAL A 247 4.74 -17.07 -9.05
C VAL A 247 4.46 -18.56 -9.18
N ALA A 248 4.55 -19.27 -8.07
CA ALA A 248 4.10 -20.65 -7.97
C ALA A 248 2.79 -20.70 -7.18
N TRP A 249 1.83 -21.49 -7.65
CA TRP A 249 0.46 -21.52 -7.12
C TRP A 249 0.01 -22.95 -6.86
N SER A 250 -0.59 -23.17 -5.70
CA SER A 250 -1.42 -24.33 -5.37
C SER A 250 -2.64 -23.88 -4.56
N ASP A 251 -3.58 -24.80 -4.33
CA ASP A 251 -4.84 -24.48 -3.67
C ASP A 251 -4.67 -23.81 -2.30
N HIS A 252 -3.64 -24.16 -1.54
CA HIS A 252 -3.46 -23.67 -0.16
C HIS A 252 -2.21 -22.82 0.03
N ARG A 253 -1.47 -22.56 -1.06
CA ARG A 253 -0.16 -21.90 -0.99
C ARG A 253 0.16 -21.14 -2.28
N VAL A 254 0.52 -19.87 -2.13
CA VAL A 254 1.03 -19.03 -3.22
C VAL A 254 2.40 -18.51 -2.85
N GLU A 255 3.36 -18.64 -3.76
CA GLU A 255 4.74 -18.23 -3.55
C GLU A 255 5.18 -17.25 -4.64
N ILE A 256 5.76 -16.13 -4.22
CA ILE A 256 6.31 -15.09 -5.09
C ILE A 256 7.81 -14.97 -4.84
N SER A 257 8.60 -15.25 -5.87
CA SER A 257 10.06 -15.12 -5.83
C SER A 257 10.48 -13.69 -6.08
N LYS A 258 10.92 -12.99 -5.02
CA LYS A 258 11.49 -11.64 -5.11
C LYS A 258 13.01 -11.71 -5.27
N THR A 259 13.62 -10.55 -5.49
CA THR A 259 15.08 -10.43 -5.68
C THR A 259 15.88 -10.98 -4.50
N LEU A 260 15.55 -10.59 -3.26
CA LEU A 260 16.31 -10.95 -2.06
C LEU A 260 15.59 -11.97 -1.15
N ALA A 261 14.32 -12.26 -1.42
CA ALA A 261 13.48 -13.06 -0.53
C ALA A 261 12.38 -13.80 -1.29
N ARG A 262 11.73 -14.75 -0.62
CA ARG A 262 10.52 -15.43 -1.07
C ARG A 262 9.37 -15.02 -0.18
N VAL A 263 8.25 -14.63 -0.79
CA VAL A 263 7.01 -14.32 -0.09
C VAL A 263 6.07 -15.49 -0.26
N VAL A 264 5.55 -16.02 0.85
CA VAL A 264 4.67 -17.19 0.84
C VAL A 264 3.36 -16.81 1.53
N CYS A 265 2.25 -16.97 0.82
CA CYS A 265 0.90 -16.86 1.37
C CYS A 265 0.33 -18.27 1.56
N GLU A 266 -0.21 -18.56 2.74
CA GLU A 266 -0.80 -19.85 3.11
C GLU A 266 -2.17 -19.66 3.76
N SER A 267 -3.09 -20.56 3.46
CA SER A 267 -4.42 -20.57 4.08
C SER A 267 -4.95 -22.01 4.15
N PRO A 268 -5.73 -22.40 5.18
CA PRO A 268 -6.45 -23.66 5.17
C PRO A 268 -7.59 -23.66 4.14
N GLY A 269 -8.07 -22.49 3.70
CA GLY A 269 -8.99 -22.34 2.58
C GLY A 269 -8.29 -22.41 1.22
N VAL A 270 -9.08 -22.53 0.15
CA VAL A 270 -8.56 -22.42 -1.21
C VAL A 270 -8.24 -20.96 -1.52
N ILE A 271 -7.01 -20.70 -1.96
CA ILE A 271 -6.54 -19.40 -2.45
C ILE A 271 -6.85 -19.32 -3.94
N ARG A 272 -7.89 -18.54 -4.28
CA ARG A 272 -8.33 -18.28 -5.65
C ARG A 272 -7.58 -17.07 -6.23
N GLY A 273 -7.36 -17.09 -7.54
CA GLY A 273 -6.66 -16.03 -8.26
C GLY A 273 -5.86 -16.59 -9.43
N GLU A 274 -4.92 -15.79 -9.93
CA GLU A 274 -4.06 -16.16 -11.06
C GLU A 274 -2.69 -15.51 -10.92
N ALA A 275 -1.69 -16.09 -11.59
CA ALA A 275 -0.33 -15.53 -11.62
C ALA A 275 -0.26 -14.19 -12.36
N ALA A 276 -1.19 -13.90 -13.29
CA ALA A 276 -1.20 -12.64 -14.01
C ALA A 276 -1.40 -11.45 -13.06
N ARG A 277 -0.61 -10.39 -13.26
CA ARG A 277 -0.67 -9.22 -12.36
C ARG A 277 -1.89 -8.35 -12.66
N VAL A 278 -2.51 -7.87 -11.60
CA VAL A 278 -3.45 -6.75 -11.63
C VAL A 278 -2.69 -5.46 -11.39
N PHE A 279 -3.26 -4.32 -11.76
CA PHE A 279 -2.62 -3.02 -11.65
C PHE A 279 -3.58 -1.96 -11.13
N HIS A 280 -3.04 -0.91 -10.51
CA HIS A 280 -3.77 0.30 -10.19
C HIS A 280 -2.91 1.55 -10.41
N PHE A 281 -3.43 2.57 -11.09
CA PHE A 281 -2.73 3.85 -11.36
C PHE A 281 -2.32 4.63 -10.11
N VAL A 282 -2.99 4.35 -9.01
CA VAL A 282 -2.77 4.95 -7.69
C VAL A 282 -2.56 3.80 -6.71
N PRO A 283 -1.32 3.39 -6.40
CA PRO A 283 -0.08 4.16 -6.47
C PRO A 283 0.81 3.87 -7.71
N GLY A 284 0.27 3.29 -8.78
CA GLY A 284 1.04 2.98 -10.00
C GLY A 284 1.86 1.69 -9.83
N VAL A 285 1.22 0.69 -9.24
CA VAL A 285 1.82 -0.57 -8.81
C VAL A 285 1.00 -1.74 -9.37
N GLN A 286 1.69 -2.78 -9.83
CA GLN A 286 1.12 -4.09 -10.10
C GLN A 286 1.31 -5.09 -8.94
N GLY A 287 0.40 -6.06 -8.84
CA GLY A 287 0.42 -7.10 -7.82
C GLY A 287 -0.34 -8.37 -8.22
N VAL A 288 -0.12 -9.45 -7.47
CA VAL A 288 -0.87 -10.70 -7.56
C VAL A 288 -2.07 -10.60 -6.65
N ARG A 289 -3.28 -10.82 -7.17
CA ARG A 289 -4.52 -10.74 -6.38
C ARG A 289 -4.88 -12.12 -5.84
N LEU A 290 -4.86 -12.25 -4.51
CA LEU A 290 -5.27 -13.47 -3.82
C LEU A 290 -6.67 -13.29 -3.24
N GLU A 291 -7.50 -14.31 -3.30
CA GLU A 291 -8.83 -14.36 -2.71
C GLU A 291 -9.00 -15.63 -1.88
N VAL A 292 -9.59 -15.51 -0.69
CA VAL A 292 -9.94 -16.66 0.15
C VAL A 292 -11.36 -16.47 0.69
N ASP A 293 -12.22 -17.47 0.51
CA ASP A 293 -13.58 -17.45 1.03
C ASP A 293 -13.58 -17.53 2.57
N VAL A 294 -14.40 -16.70 3.22
CA VAL A 294 -14.48 -16.63 4.70
C VAL A 294 -15.71 -17.41 5.17
N PRO A 295 -15.53 -18.62 5.77
CA PRO A 295 -16.65 -19.39 6.31
C PRO A 295 -17.15 -18.77 7.62
N ALA A 296 -18.29 -19.25 8.12
CA ALA A 296 -18.93 -18.73 9.34
C ALA A 296 -18.00 -18.72 10.58
N GLY A 297 -17.06 -19.66 10.67
CA GLY A 297 -16.06 -19.73 11.75
C GLY A 297 -14.92 -18.71 11.64
N GLY A 298 -14.81 -18.02 10.51
CA GLY A 298 -13.66 -17.19 10.13
C GLY A 298 -12.62 -17.93 9.29
N MET A 299 -11.61 -17.19 8.85
CA MET A 299 -10.51 -17.69 8.04
C MET A 299 -9.17 -17.19 8.57
N ASP A 300 -8.17 -18.06 8.55
CA ASP A 300 -6.78 -17.72 8.86
C ASP A 300 -5.97 -17.64 7.56
N VAL A 301 -5.21 -16.58 7.38
CA VAL A 301 -4.28 -16.42 6.25
C VAL A 301 -2.93 -15.98 6.79
N PHE A 302 -1.86 -16.64 6.36
CA PHE A 302 -0.49 -16.34 6.77
C PHE A 302 0.29 -15.80 5.58
N LEU A 303 1.00 -14.71 5.79
CA LEU A 303 1.96 -14.16 4.85
C LEU A 303 3.35 -14.21 5.49
N ARG A 304 4.28 -14.96 4.88
CA ARG A 304 5.63 -15.17 5.39
C ARG A 304 6.66 -14.61 4.43
N VAL A 305 7.77 -14.12 4.98
CA VAL A 305 8.95 -13.71 4.20
C VAL A 305 10.13 -14.56 4.62
N TRP A 306 10.76 -15.21 3.64
CA TRP A 306 11.94 -16.04 3.84
C TRP A 306 13.10 -15.45 3.05
N GLU A 307 14.27 -15.29 3.67
CA GLU A 307 15.49 -14.90 2.96
C GLU A 307 15.86 -15.98 1.92
N ARG A 308 16.27 -15.56 0.73
CA ARG A 308 16.89 -16.49 -0.23
C ARG A 308 18.32 -16.74 0.24
N ARG A 309 18.56 -17.94 0.79
CA ARG A 309 19.92 -18.45 1.03
C ARG A 309 20.68 -18.59 -0.28
#